data_AF-A0A2N2HYK9-F1
#
_entry.id   AF-A0A2N2HYK9-F1
#
_cell.length_a   1.000
_cell.length_b   1.000
_cell.length_c   1.000
_cell.angle_alpha   90.00
_cell.angle_beta   90.00
_cell.angle_gamma   90.00
#
_symmetry.space_group_name_H-M   'P 1'
#
loop_
_entity.id
_entity.type
_entity.pdbx_description
1 polymer ?
#
loop_
_entity_poly.entity_id
_entity_poly.type
_entity_poly.pdbx_seq_one_letter_code
_entity_poly.pdbx_strand_id
1 'polypeptide(L)'
;MKRTSFVWSLFLILALTLLAGCSSSSGSNPALSADNINLIFVVSPDLAYQTPGDVNSDTANLSNQGLHRSLLMATYLKTHLLGTNNVTGIYTLAPMTHLQTANNYPDMAAIGFIQQFALLNQVTVQGTTANSYPINTAYALGDVPGGVIEPSPYIPDAQGLAFNDASNNNITLVTRIINANQPGFYVFSAPWETISALLTNIKTTRGYNLNLPDTYMGTNFVYVISITPQGFASLAAFDSKLNPPATYPVLPPPPIVSASCTQQDYFSYTLIDGVNGVKVPTGANTNQTVYLIRHAEAHPTDSFEDGNFVGAGQWRALSLPNFLPYALRGQPSPTVVYSIDPAQSFTLAADFSVSYVRPSLTVLPYAIANNLPYYLVAGFYIGEATDPGVAEATSNFLFTNLAGVNLSNQTVLLAWEHEHYPPLITYLLQSYGVTVPPTAFPWPQTDYDTIWTVKLDAQGNLTVNNALCEGIDSASLPKTAPKF
;
A
#
# COMPACT_ATOMS: atom_id res chain seq x y z
N MET A 1 39.70 -64.85 -29.42
CA MET A 1 39.09 -64.59 -28.10
C MET A 1 39.28 -63.12 -27.73
N LYS A 2 38.15 -62.40 -27.63
CA LYS A 2 37.82 -61.18 -26.87
C LYS A 2 38.70 -59.93 -26.99
N ARG A 3 38.53 -59.21 -28.10
CA ARG A 3 38.62 -57.73 -28.19
C ARG A 3 37.23 -57.13 -28.00
N THR A 4 36.70 -57.18 -26.78
CA THR A 4 35.39 -56.59 -26.42
C THR A 4 35.41 -56.22 -24.94
N SER A 5 36.00 -55.06 -24.61
CA SER A 5 35.84 -54.46 -23.26
C SER A 5 36.03 -52.95 -23.22
N PHE A 6 36.61 -52.33 -24.25
CA PHE A 6 36.86 -50.88 -24.21
C PHE A 6 35.65 -50.02 -24.59
N VAL A 7 34.71 -50.55 -25.38
CA VAL A 7 33.53 -49.78 -25.84
C VAL A 7 32.46 -49.68 -24.76
N TRP A 8 32.37 -50.66 -23.85
CA TRP A 8 31.33 -50.69 -22.82
C TRP A 8 31.61 -49.70 -21.67
N SER A 9 32.88 -49.46 -21.33
CA SER A 9 33.25 -48.46 -20.33
C SER A 9 33.02 -47.02 -20.80
N LEU A 10 33.09 -46.76 -22.11
CA LEU A 10 32.81 -45.42 -22.66
C LEU A 10 31.32 -45.08 -22.65
N PHE A 11 30.44 -46.07 -22.88
CA PHE A 11 28.98 -45.89 -22.80
C PHE A 11 28.48 -45.73 -21.35
N LEU A 12 29.13 -46.37 -20.36
CA LEU A 12 28.76 -46.21 -18.96
C LEU A 12 29.11 -44.82 -18.41
N ILE A 13 30.23 -44.23 -18.85
CA ILE A 13 30.65 -42.87 -18.46
C ILE A 13 29.77 -41.81 -19.16
N LEU A 14 29.32 -42.07 -20.40
CA LEU A 14 28.36 -41.20 -21.10
C LEU A 14 26.94 -41.27 -20.51
N ALA A 15 26.53 -42.42 -19.96
CA ALA A 15 25.25 -42.58 -19.27
C ALA A 15 25.25 -41.95 -17.85
N LEU A 16 26.40 -41.94 -17.15
CA LEU A 16 26.54 -41.30 -15.84
C LEU A 16 26.65 -39.77 -15.91
N THR A 17 27.04 -39.20 -17.05
CA THR A 17 27.04 -37.75 -17.29
C THR A 17 25.66 -37.20 -17.68
N LEU A 18 24.71 -38.05 -18.09
CA LEU A 18 23.31 -37.70 -18.35
C LEU A 18 22.41 -37.75 -17.10
N LEU A 19 22.91 -38.28 -15.97
CA LEU A 19 22.18 -38.37 -14.70
C LEU A 19 22.82 -37.58 -13.56
N ALA A 20 23.92 -36.86 -13.83
CA ALA A 20 24.44 -35.84 -12.92
C ALA A 20 23.63 -34.56 -13.11
N GLY A 21 22.52 -34.45 -12.37
CA GLY A 21 21.81 -33.19 -12.16
C GLY A 21 22.80 -32.13 -11.67
N CYS A 22 23.25 -31.30 -12.60
CA CYS A 22 24.05 -30.14 -12.31
C CYS A 22 23.16 -29.14 -11.57
N SER A 23 23.22 -29.21 -10.24
CA SER A 23 23.03 -28.06 -9.35
C SER A 23 24.00 -26.95 -9.80
N SER A 24 23.60 -26.18 -10.80
CA SER A 24 24.31 -24.99 -11.25
C SER A 24 23.85 -23.82 -10.39
N SER A 25 24.56 -23.63 -9.29
CA SER A 25 24.70 -22.32 -8.68
C SER A 25 25.47 -21.41 -9.66
N SER A 26 25.07 -20.14 -9.73
CA SER A 26 25.71 -19.02 -10.45
C SER A 26 25.58 -18.91 -11.99
N GLY A 27 24.38 -19.16 -12.54
CA GLY A 27 23.96 -18.56 -13.81
C GLY A 27 22.97 -17.44 -13.55
N SER A 28 23.19 -16.24 -14.11
CA SER A 28 22.14 -15.23 -14.18
C SER A 28 20.97 -15.83 -14.95
N ASN A 29 19.86 -16.17 -14.28
CA ASN A 29 18.66 -16.57 -14.99
C ASN A 29 18.29 -15.45 -15.97
N PRO A 30 18.07 -15.74 -17.26
CA PRO A 30 17.62 -14.72 -18.20
C PRO A 30 16.27 -14.15 -17.71
N ALA A 31 16.03 -12.88 -18.02
CA ALA A 31 14.75 -12.25 -17.75
C ALA A 31 13.61 -13.07 -18.40
N LEU A 32 12.43 -13.00 -17.78
CA LEU A 32 11.24 -13.70 -18.26
C LEU A 32 10.85 -13.18 -19.65
N SER A 33 10.38 -14.08 -20.52
CA SER A 33 9.89 -13.69 -21.85
C SER A 33 8.58 -12.90 -21.74
N ALA A 34 8.54 -11.72 -22.36
CA ALA A 34 7.32 -10.92 -22.46
C ALA A 34 6.26 -11.56 -23.39
N ASP A 35 6.64 -12.57 -24.19
CA ASP A 35 5.71 -13.32 -25.04
C ASP A 35 4.90 -14.38 -24.26
N ASN A 36 5.29 -14.63 -23.00
CA ASN A 36 4.58 -15.55 -22.12
C ASN A 36 3.59 -14.79 -21.22
N ILE A 37 2.58 -15.50 -20.71
CA ILE A 37 1.84 -15.04 -19.53
C ILE A 37 2.67 -15.41 -18.31
N ASN A 38 3.24 -14.41 -17.62
CA ASN A 38 4.02 -14.63 -16.41
C ASN A 38 3.19 -14.24 -15.18
N LEU A 39 2.79 -15.22 -14.39
CA LEU A 39 2.17 -15.02 -13.07
C LEU A 39 3.31 -15.03 -12.04
N ILE A 40 3.59 -13.87 -11.45
CA ILE A 40 4.72 -13.62 -10.55
C ILE A 40 4.19 -13.41 -9.14
N PHE A 41 4.52 -14.31 -8.22
CA PHE A 41 4.04 -14.32 -6.85
C PHE A 41 5.15 -13.86 -5.91
N VAL A 42 4.99 -12.66 -5.37
CA VAL A 42 5.86 -12.05 -4.37
C VAL A 42 5.27 -12.36 -3.00
N VAL A 43 5.98 -13.14 -2.18
CA VAL A 43 5.49 -13.48 -0.84
C VAL A 43 5.77 -12.31 0.10
N SER A 44 4.73 -11.60 0.51
CA SER A 44 4.86 -10.54 1.51
C SER A 44 5.00 -11.16 2.90
N PRO A 45 5.84 -10.60 3.78
CA PRO A 45 6.02 -11.15 5.11
C PRO A 45 4.86 -10.74 6.03
N ASP A 46 4.49 -11.63 6.95
CA ASP A 46 3.52 -11.39 8.00
C ASP A 46 4.02 -11.99 9.34
N LEU A 47 3.20 -12.01 10.38
CA LEU A 47 3.61 -12.56 11.67
C LEU A 47 3.89 -14.06 11.66
N ALA A 48 3.23 -14.82 10.77
CA ALA A 48 3.36 -16.27 10.71
C ALA A 48 4.56 -16.70 9.85
N TYR A 49 4.80 -15.98 8.75
CA TYR A 49 5.76 -16.29 7.70
C TYR A 49 6.55 -15.04 7.32
N GLN A 50 7.70 -14.88 7.96
CA GLN A 50 8.67 -13.83 7.64
C GLN A 50 10.11 -14.33 7.70
N THR A 51 11.00 -13.63 6.98
CA THR A 51 12.42 -13.68 7.28
C THR A 51 12.67 -12.87 8.55
N PRO A 52 13.39 -13.39 9.57
CA PRO A 52 13.55 -12.71 10.84
C PRO A 52 13.93 -11.23 10.71
N GLY A 53 13.12 -10.40 11.36
CA GLY A 53 13.31 -8.97 11.41
C GLY A 53 12.53 -8.20 10.34
N ASP A 54 11.87 -8.84 9.37
CA ASP A 54 11.11 -8.12 8.34
C ASP A 54 9.77 -7.57 8.87
N VAL A 55 9.19 -8.18 9.91
CA VAL A 55 7.92 -7.75 10.51
C VAL A 55 8.13 -7.38 11.97
N ASN A 56 7.50 -6.29 12.39
CA ASN A 56 7.43 -5.92 13.80
C ASN A 56 6.25 -6.62 14.49
N SER A 57 6.53 -7.37 15.55
CA SER A 57 5.52 -8.16 16.27
C SER A 57 4.43 -7.33 16.94
N ASP A 58 4.75 -6.10 17.34
CA ASP A 58 3.85 -5.26 18.13
C ASP A 58 2.81 -4.55 17.26
N THR A 59 3.15 -4.31 16.00
CA THR A 59 2.30 -3.57 15.05
C THR A 59 1.82 -4.42 13.88
N ALA A 60 2.34 -5.65 13.73
CA ALA A 60 2.05 -6.54 12.61
C ALA A 60 2.37 -5.97 11.22
N ASN A 61 3.19 -4.93 11.19
CA ASN A 61 3.56 -4.23 9.97
C ASN A 61 5.01 -4.56 9.61
N LEU A 62 5.44 -4.16 8.40
CA LEU A 62 6.86 -4.19 8.05
C LEU A 62 7.66 -3.45 9.12
N SER A 63 8.83 -3.99 9.43
CA SER A 63 9.86 -3.26 10.16
C SER A 63 10.65 -2.36 9.20
N ASN A 64 11.60 -1.60 9.74
CA ASN A 64 12.61 -0.91 8.93
C ASN A 64 13.36 -1.86 7.98
N GLN A 65 13.70 -3.07 8.43
CA GLN A 65 14.35 -4.09 7.60
C GLN A 65 13.40 -4.57 6.50
N GLY A 66 12.13 -4.83 6.83
CA GLY A 66 11.12 -5.30 5.88
C GLY A 66 10.83 -4.26 4.80
N LEU A 67 10.73 -2.98 5.17
CA LEU A 67 10.62 -1.86 4.24
C LEU A 67 11.86 -1.76 3.34
N HIS A 68 13.07 -1.88 3.90
CA HIS A 68 14.27 -1.85 3.08
C HIS A 68 14.32 -3.05 2.12
N ARG A 69 13.89 -4.23 2.55
CA ARG A 69 13.78 -5.40 1.67
C ARG A 69 12.80 -5.14 0.54
N SER A 70 11.65 -4.54 0.80
CA SER A 70 10.67 -4.24 -0.25
C SER A 70 11.22 -3.29 -1.31
N LEU A 71 11.96 -2.27 -0.89
CA LEU A 71 12.61 -1.32 -1.79
C LEU A 71 13.63 -1.99 -2.72
N LEU A 72 14.45 -2.90 -2.17
CA LEU A 72 15.43 -3.66 -2.95
C LEU A 72 14.77 -4.74 -3.82
N MET A 73 13.71 -5.38 -3.31
CA MET A 73 12.92 -6.38 -4.04
C MET A 73 12.31 -5.74 -5.28
N ALA A 74 11.79 -4.52 -5.18
CA ALA A 74 11.27 -3.80 -6.34
C ALA A 74 12.31 -3.63 -7.46
N THR A 75 13.54 -3.24 -7.12
CA THR A 75 14.65 -3.19 -8.09
C THR A 75 14.90 -4.57 -8.69
N TYR A 76 14.97 -5.62 -7.86
CA TYR A 76 15.17 -6.99 -8.33
C TYR A 76 14.09 -7.45 -9.32
N LEU A 77 12.81 -7.24 -8.99
CA LEU A 77 11.69 -7.57 -9.87
C LEU A 77 11.80 -6.84 -11.20
N LYS A 78 12.03 -5.52 -11.18
CA LYS A 78 12.09 -4.69 -12.39
C LYS A 78 13.26 -5.07 -13.29
N THR A 79 14.44 -5.28 -12.75
CA THR A 79 15.67 -5.47 -13.55
C THR A 79 15.93 -6.93 -13.89
N HIS A 80 15.81 -7.84 -12.92
CA HIS A 80 16.19 -9.25 -13.10
C HIS A 80 15.05 -10.12 -13.63
N LEU A 81 13.82 -9.90 -13.16
CA LEU A 81 12.68 -10.71 -13.60
C LEU A 81 12.05 -10.17 -14.89
N LEU A 82 11.75 -8.87 -14.93
CA LEU A 82 11.07 -8.25 -16.07
C LEU A 82 12.02 -7.78 -17.18
N GLY A 83 13.33 -7.73 -16.93
CA GLY A 83 14.29 -7.21 -17.91
C GLY A 83 14.01 -5.76 -18.29
N THR A 84 13.57 -4.94 -17.32
CA THR A 84 13.14 -3.53 -17.45
C THR A 84 11.81 -3.27 -18.14
N ASN A 85 11.13 -4.30 -18.65
CA ASN A 85 9.77 -4.18 -19.19
C ASN A 85 8.77 -3.67 -18.14
N ASN A 86 7.67 -3.08 -18.58
CA ASN A 86 6.56 -2.71 -17.69
C ASN A 86 5.74 -3.94 -17.31
N VAL A 87 5.20 -3.88 -16.09
CA VAL A 87 4.19 -4.81 -15.60
C VAL A 87 2.87 -4.66 -16.39
N THR A 88 2.08 -5.72 -16.42
CA THR A 88 0.74 -5.77 -17.04
C THR A 88 -0.38 -5.68 -16.00
N GLY A 89 -0.15 -6.15 -14.78
CA GLY A 89 -1.08 -5.99 -13.66
C GLY A 89 -0.39 -6.22 -12.31
N ILE A 90 -0.83 -5.49 -11.29
CA ILE A 90 -0.39 -5.68 -9.90
C ILE A 90 -1.65 -5.95 -9.07
N TYR A 91 -1.64 -7.05 -8.33
CA TYR A 91 -2.73 -7.49 -7.47
C TYR A 91 -2.19 -7.76 -6.08
N THR A 92 -2.80 -7.18 -5.05
CA THR A 92 -2.35 -7.35 -3.67
C THR A 92 -3.47 -7.84 -2.79
N LEU A 93 -3.09 -8.43 -1.66
CA LEU A 93 -4.03 -8.72 -0.59
C LEU A 93 -4.78 -7.45 -0.16
N ALA A 94 -6.11 -7.53 -0.10
CA ALA A 94 -6.95 -6.49 0.49
C ALA A 94 -6.73 -6.49 2.02
N PRO A 95 -6.20 -5.40 2.62
CA PRO A 95 -5.61 -5.45 3.97
C PRO A 95 -6.55 -5.89 5.08
N MET A 96 -7.84 -5.56 5.01
CA MET A 96 -8.79 -5.94 6.05
C MET A 96 -9.17 -7.43 6.01
N THR A 97 -8.86 -8.16 4.93
CA THR A 97 -9.13 -9.61 4.85
C THR A 97 -8.19 -10.44 5.73
N HIS A 98 -7.06 -9.86 6.14
CA HIS A 98 -6.09 -10.47 7.04
C HIS A 98 -5.78 -9.50 8.19
N LEU A 99 -6.45 -9.71 9.32
CA LEU A 99 -6.17 -8.97 10.54
C LEU A 99 -5.17 -9.74 11.40
N GLN A 100 -4.09 -9.08 11.77
CA GLN A 100 -2.96 -9.67 12.47
C GLN A 100 -2.89 -9.18 13.93
N THR A 101 -2.26 -9.99 14.80
CA THR A 101 -2.16 -9.83 16.28
C THR A 101 -3.49 -9.94 17.04
N ALA A 102 -3.42 -9.89 18.37
CA ALA A 102 -4.58 -9.74 19.25
C ALA A 102 -5.31 -8.39 19.09
N ASN A 103 -4.67 -7.38 18.47
CA ASN A 103 -5.21 -6.03 18.27
C ASN A 103 -5.87 -5.84 16.89
N ASN A 104 -5.94 -6.91 16.07
CA ASN A 104 -6.60 -6.91 14.76
C ASN A 104 -6.09 -5.82 13.80
N TYR A 105 -4.77 -5.66 13.68
CA TYR A 105 -4.18 -4.72 12.73
C TYR A 105 -4.35 -5.20 11.28
N PRO A 106 -4.70 -4.34 10.32
CA PRO A 106 -4.77 -4.70 8.92
C PRO A 106 -3.41 -5.08 8.35
N ASP A 107 -3.39 -6.06 7.44
CA ASP A 107 -2.17 -6.46 6.73
C ASP A 107 -1.82 -5.46 5.61
N MET A 108 -1.10 -4.42 6.00
CA MET A 108 -0.53 -3.44 5.07
C MET A 108 0.78 -3.93 4.42
N ALA A 109 1.33 -5.07 4.84
CA ALA A 109 2.62 -5.54 4.34
C ALA A 109 2.52 -5.92 2.86
N ALA A 110 1.46 -6.59 2.43
CA ALA A 110 1.28 -7.00 1.04
C ALA A 110 1.39 -5.83 0.04
N ILE A 111 0.66 -4.74 0.30
CA ILE A 111 0.67 -3.55 -0.55
C ILE A 111 1.95 -2.72 -0.37
N GLY A 112 2.44 -2.57 0.87
CA GLY A 112 3.70 -1.87 1.16
C GLY A 112 4.93 -2.56 0.54
N PHE A 113 4.90 -3.89 0.43
CA PHE A 113 6.01 -4.68 -0.10
C PHE A 113 6.17 -4.54 -1.62
N ILE A 114 5.09 -4.17 -2.33
CA ILE A 114 5.09 -4.00 -3.78
C ILE A 114 5.03 -2.53 -4.23
N GLN A 115 4.78 -1.59 -3.31
CA GLN A 115 4.57 -0.18 -3.68
C GLN A 115 5.71 0.39 -4.51
N GLN A 116 6.96 0.21 -4.07
CA GLN A 116 8.11 0.69 -4.85
C GLN A 116 8.17 0.07 -6.25
N PHE A 117 7.79 -1.19 -6.41
CA PHE A 117 7.76 -1.84 -7.72
C PHE A 117 6.72 -1.21 -8.64
N ALA A 118 5.54 -0.85 -8.13
CA ALA A 118 4.53 -0.12 -8.90
C ALA A 118 5.10 1.18 -9.48
N LEU A 119 5.90 1.92 -8.69
CA LEU A 119 6.47 3.21 -9.09
C LEU A 119 7.70 3.09 -10.00
N LEU A 120 8.34 1.92 -10.05
CA LEU A 120 9.37 1.61 -11.05
C LEU A 120 8.76 1.21 -12.41
N ASN A 121 7.45 1.02 -12.48
CA ASN A 121 6.72 0.80 -13.72
C ASN A 121 6.06 2.09 -14.22
N GLN A 122 5.55 2.05 -15.43
CA GLN A 122 4.84 3.18 -16.03
C GLN A 122 3.49 2.74 -16.58
N VAL A 123 2.50 3.61 -16.38
CA VAL A 123 1.17 3.53 -16.97
C VAL A 123 0.90 4.81 -17.77
N THR A 124 0.08 4.70 -18.81
CA THR A 124 -0.45 5.87 -19.53
C THR A 124 -1.93 5.99 -19.25
N VAL A 125 -2.33 7.07 -18.57
CA VAL A 125 -3.72 7.39 -18.28
C VAL A 125 -4.07 8.66 -19.04
N GLN A 126 -5.14 8.61 -19.84
CA GLN A 126 -5.64 9.75 -20.63
C GLN A 126 -4.55 10.48 -21.45
N GLY A 127 -3.57 9.74 -21.97
CA GLY A 127 -2.46 10.29 -22.78
C GLY A 127 -1.25 10.79 -21.97
N THR A 128 -1.31 10.77 -20.64
CA THR A 128 -0.18 11.11 -19.75
C THR A 128 0.49 9.85 -19.23
N THR A 129 1.79 9.69 -19.51
CA THR A 129 2.61 8.60 -18.97
C THR A 129 3.33 9.05 -17.70
N ALA A 130 3.25 8.25 -16.64
CA ALA A 130 3.90 8.54 -15.37
C ALA A 130 4.65 7.32 -14.81
N ASN A 131 5.61 7.56 -13.90
CA ASN A 131 6.20 6.51 -13.06
C ASN A 131 5.25 6.18 -11.91
N SER A 132 4.27 5.35 -12.24
CA SER A 132 3.27 4.77 -11.36
C SER A 132 2.59 3.62 -12.08
N TYR A 133 1.96 2.73 -11.32
CA TYR A 133 1.08 1.69 -11.84
C TYR A 133 -0.04 1.43 -10.82
N PRO A 134 -1.29 1.22 -11.26
CA PRO A 134 -2.38 0.85 -10.38
C PRO A 134 -2.06 -0.40 -9.56
N ILE A 135 -2.44 -0.39 -8.29
CA ILE A 135 -2.38 -1.57 -7.43
C ILE A 135 -3.82 -2.02 -7.15
N ASN A 136 -4.20 -3.17 -7.69
CA ASN A 136 -5.53 -3.73 -7.50
C ASN A 136 -5.61 -4.39 -6.12
N THR A 137 -6.41 -3.83 -5.24
CA THR A 137 -6.55 -4.29 -3.84
C THR A 137 -8.00 -4.22 -3.34
N ALA A 138 -8.98 -3.97 -4.21
CA ALA A 138 -10.39 -3.91 -3.82
C ALA A 138 -10.92 -5.29 -3.42
N TYR A 139 -11.90 -5.32 -2.51
CA TYR A 139 -12.57 -6.56 -2.13
C TYR A 139 -13.38 -7.09 -3.31
N ALA A 140 -13.27 -8.39 -3.59
CA ALA A 140 -14.21 -9.06 -4.48
C ALA A 140 -15.56 -9.21 -3.77
N LEU A 141 -16.65 -9.30 -4.55
CA LEU A 141 -17.97 -9.57 -3.99
C LEU A 141 -17.95 -10.86 -3.15
N GLY A 142 -18.41 -10.77 -1.90
CA GLY A 142 -18.44 -11.89 -0.95
C GLY A 142 -17.20 -12.06 -0.08
N ASP A 143 -16.11 -11.31 -0.33
CA ASP A 143 -14.88 -11.37 0.49
C ASP A 143 -14.74 -10.20 1.48
N VAL A 144 -15.76 -9.35 1.57
CA VAL A 144 -15.77 -8.17 2.44
C VAL A 144 -15.90 -8.64 3.91
N PRO A 145 -14.92 -8.36 4.78
CA PRO A 145 -14.98 -8.77 6.18
C PRO A 145 -16.10 -8.08 6.97
N GLY A 146 -16.55 -8.71 8.06
CA GLY A 146 -17.52 -8.08 8.96
C GLY A 146 -16.99 -6.77 9.56
N GLY A 147 -17.80 -5.71 9.52
CA GLY A 147 -17.41 -4.37 9.98
C GLY A 147 -16.64 -3.54 8.94
N VAL A 148 -16.38 -4.09 7.76
CA VAL A 148 -15.86 -3.38 6.58
C VAL A 148 -17.01 -3.09 5.64
N ILE A 149 -17.02 -1.91 5.03
CA ILE A 149 -18.00 -1.54 4.02
C ILE A 149 -17.57 -2.07 2.65
N GLU A 150 -18.54 -2.50 1.84
CA GLU A 150 -18.26 -2.83 0.44
C GLU A 150 -17.88 -1.55 -0.32
N PRO A 151 -16.81 -1.57 -1.15
CA PRO A 151 -16.47 -0.44 -2.00
C PRO A 151 -17.62 -0.13 -2.96
N SER A 152 -17.98 1.15 -3.06
CA SER A 152 -19.01 1.62 -3.98
C SER A 152 -18.42 2.72 -4.87
N PRO A 153 -18.54 2.65 -6.21
CA PRO A 153 -18.99 1.48 -6.96
C PRO A 153 -18.03 0.30 -6.77
N TYR A 154 -18.56 -0.93 -6.87
CA TYR A 154 -17.72 -2.12 -6.99
C TYR A 154 -17.06 -2.15 -8.37
N ILE A 155 -15.76 -2.38 -8.40
CA ILE A 155 -14.95 -2.36 -9.62
C ILE A 155 -14.28 -3.73 -9.80
N PRO A 156 -14.82 -4.62 -10.66
CA PRO A 156 -14.25 -5.95 -10.88
C PRO A 156 -12.79 -5.96 -11.34
N ASP A 157 -12.35 -4.90 -12.02
CA ASP A 157 -10.99 -4.80 -12.55
C ASP A 157 -9.98 -4.26 -11.53
N ALA A 158 -10.46 -3.66 -10.43
CA ALA A 158 -9.65 -3.26 -9.28
C ALA A 158 -9.54 -4.36 -8.21
N GLN A 159 -10.14 -5.53 -8.46
CA GLN A 159 -10.17 -6.65 -7.52
C GLN A 159 -8.75 -7.07 -7.12
N GLY A 160 -8.49 -7.11 -5.81
CA GLY A 160 -7.28 -7.68 -5.21
C GLY A 160 -7.41 -9.16 -4.87
N LEU A 161 -6.63 -9.59 -3.87
CA LEU A 161 -6.68 -10.91 -3.28
C LEU A 161 -7.36 -10.87 -1.91
N ALA A 162 -8.02 -11.97 -1.53
CA ALA A 162 -8.56 -12.17 -0.19
C ALA A 162 -7.77 -13.27 0.56
N PHE A 163 -7.51 -13.08 1.85
CA PHE A 163 -6.79 -14.05 2.67
C PHE A 163 -7.65 -15.30 2.92
N ASN A 164 -8.89 -15.06 3.36
CA ASN A 164 -9.92 -16.07 3.54
C ASN A 164 -10.81 -16.11 2.29
N ASP A 165 -10.28 -16.64 1.19
CA ASP A 165 -10.94 -16.75 -0.12
C ASP A 165 -12.07 -17.81 -0.14
N ALA A 166 -13.12 -17.59 0.64
CA ALA A 166 -14.24 -18.52 0.77
C ALA A 166 -15.03 -18.71 -0.55
N SER A 167 -14.96 -17.72 -1.44
CA SER A 167 -15.72 -17.67 -2.70
C SER A 167 -14.91 -18.10 -3.92
N ASN A 168 -13.64 -18.52 -3.76
CA ASN A 168 -12.72 -18.84 -4.86
C ASN A 168 -12.48 -17.66 -5.83
N ASN A 169 -12.57 -16.43 -5.32
CA ASN A 169 -12.38 -15.21 -6.08
C ASN A 169 -10.91 -15.03 -6.51
N ASN A 170 -9.92 -15.50 -5.72
CA ASN A 170 -8.51 -15.40 -6.10
C ASN A 170 -8.21 -16.27 -7.34
N ILE A 171 -8.68 -17.53 -7.35
CA ILE A 171 -8.48 -18.42 -8.51
C ILE A 171 -9.33 -17.99 -9.70
N THR A 172 -10.51 -17.41 -9.48
CA THR A 172 -11.34 -16.82 -10.55
C THR A 172 -10.62 -15.66 -11.23
N LEU A 173 -9.99 -14.77 -10.46
CA LEU A 173 -9.16 -13.69 -10.98
C LEU A 173 -8.01 -14.22 -11.85
N VAL A 174 -7.21 -15.17 -11.32
CA VAL A 174 -6.10 -15.74 -12.10
C VAL A 174 -6.59 -16.49 -13.34
N THR A 175 -7.71 -17.20 -13.25
CA THR A 175 -8.30 -17.91 -14.39
C THR A 175 -8.74 -16.92 -15.48
N ARG A 176 -9.31 -15.77 -15.10
CA ARG A 176 -9.65 -14.68 -16.04
C ARG A 176 -8.40 -14.14 -16.73
N ILE A 177 -7.32 -13.91 -16.00
CA ILE A 177 -6.03 -13.45 -16.56
C ILE A 177 -5.48 -14.46 -17.58
N ILE A 178 -5.42 -15.75 -17.23
CA ILE A 178 -4.93 -16.79 -18.15
C ILE A 178 -5.83 -16.90 -19.39
N ASN A 179 -7.15 -16.84 -19.21
CA ASN A 179 -8.12 -16.96 -20.30
C ASN A 179 -8.15 -15.75 -21.23
N ALA A 180 -7.78 -14.55 -20.75
CA ALA A 180 -7.63 -13.36 -21.58
C ALA A 180 -6.52 -13.53 -22.63
N ASN A 181 -5.58 -14.48 -22.41
CA ASN A 181 -4.49 -14.81 -23.32
C ASN A 181 -3.65 -13.59 -23.75
N GLN A 182 -3.51 -12.63 -22.83
CA GLN A 182 -2.66 -11.46 -23.02
C GLN A 182 -1.29 -11.76 -22.40
N PRO A 183 -0.22 -11.83 -23.20
CA PRO A 183 1.12 -12.07 -22.67
C PRO A 183 1.61 -10.84 -21.89
N GLY A 184 2.51 -11.06 -20.94
CA GLY A 184 3.02 -10.01 -20.08
C GLY A 184 3.36 -10.48 -18.68
N PHE A 185 3.36 -9.54 -17.73
CA PHE A 185 3.81 -9.75 -16.36
C PHE A 185 2.69 -9.37 -15.37
N TYR A 186 2.13 -10.36 -14.70
CA TYR A 186 1.06 -10.19 -13.72
C TYR A 186 1.63 -10.50 -12.33
N VAL A 187 1.70 -9.50 -11.47
CA VAL A 187 2.35 -9.60 -10.16
C VAL A 187 1.30 -9.70 -9.07
N PHE A 188 1.48 -10.65 -8.16
CA PHE A 188 0.63 -10.92 -7.02
C PHE A 188 1.47 -10.78 -5.75
N SER A 189 1.03 -9.94 -4.80
CA SER A 189 1.68 -9.78 -3.48
C SER A 189 0.71 -10.16 -2.37
N ALA A 190 1.05 -11.21 -1.62
CA ALA A 190 0.26 -11.67 -0.47
C ALA A 190 1.10 -12.56 0.46
N PRO A 191 0.62 -12.82 1.70
CA PRO A 191 1.23 -13.77 2.61
C PRO A 191 1.33 -15.18 2.04
N TRP A 192 2.20 -15.97 2.66
CA TRP A 192 2.55 -17.31 2.17
C TRP A 192 1.34 -18.22 2.00
N GLU A 193 0.39 -18.19 2.94
CA GLU A 193 -0.80 -19.02 2.93
C GLU A 193 -1.66 -18.73 1.70
N THR A 194 -1.90 -17.44 1.41
CA THR A 194 -2.66 -17.01 0.24
C THR A 194 -1.96 -17.43 -1.05
N ILE A 195 -0.63 -17.23 -1.14
CA ILE A 195 0.15 -17.61 -2.33
C ILE A 195 0.18 -19.13 -2.52
N SER A 196 0.42 -19.90 -1.46
CA SER A 196 0.48 -21.37 -1.49
C SER A 196 -0.86 -21.98 -1.90
N ALA A 197 -1.97 -21.46 -1.35
CA ALA A 197 -3.31 -21.85 -1.75
C ALA A 197 -3.59 -21.51 -3.22
N LEU A 198 -3.22 -20.31 -3.68
CA LEU A 198 -3.41 -19.89 -5.06
C LEU A 198 -2.60 -20.73 -6.05
N LEU A 199 -1.33 -21.04 -5.75
CA LEU A 199 -0.51 -21.95 -6.56
C LEU A 199 -1.14 -23.35 -6.66
N THR A 200 -1.66 -23.88 -5.55
CA THR A 200 -2.36 -25.17 -5.50
C THR A 200 -3.64 -25.15 -6.34
N ASN A 201 -4.41 -24.07 -6.25
CA ASN A 201 -5.64 -23.90 -7.02
C ASN A 201 -5.35 -23.74 -8.51
N ILE A 202 -4.30 -23.02 -8.92
CA ILE A 202 -3.90 -22.91 -10.34
C ILE A 202 -3.51 -24.29 -10.88
N LYS A 203 -2.68 -25.04 -10.15
CA LYS A 203 -2.27 -26.40 -10.52
C LYS A 203 -3.50 -27.29 -10.77
N THR A 204 -4.45 -27.27 -9.84
CA THR A 204 -5.63 -28.13 -9.87
C THR A 204 -6.63 -27.71 -10.95
N THR A 205 -7.03 -26.43 -10.96
CA THR A 205 -8.05 -25.89 -11.87
C THR A 205 -7.60 -25.88 -13.33
N ARG A 206 -6.30 -25.67 -13.60
CA ARG A 206 -5.76 -25.64 -14.96
C ARG A 206 -5.14 -26.98 -15.40
N GLY A 207 -5.06 -27.96 -14.50
CA GLY A 207 -4.43 -29.26 -14.79
C GLY A 207 -2.95 -29.16 -15.13
N TYR A 208 -2.25 -28.11 -14.67
CA TYR A 208 -0.83 -27.95 -14.93
C TYR A 208 0.01 -28.89 -14.07
N ASN A 209 1.07 -29.46 -14.64
CA ASN A 209 2.03 -30.28 -13.90
C ASN A 209 3.09 -29.40 -13.22
N LEU A 210 2.74 -28.78 -12.10
CA LEU A 210 3.63 -27.88 -11.35
C LEU A 210 4.19 -28.56 -10.09
N ASN A 211 5.49 -28.45 -9.89
CA ASN A 211 6.20 -28.90 -8.68
C ASN A 211 6.14 -27.79 -7.63
N LEU A 212 5.08 -27.78 -6.82
CA LEU A 212 4.85 -26.71 -5.86
C LEU A 212 5.82 -26.80 -4.68
N PRO A 213 6.24 -25.66 -4.11
CA PRO A 213 6.95 -25.62 -2.82
C PRO A 213 6.05 -26.14 -1.68
N ASP A 214 6.59 -27.03 -0.85
CA ASP A 214 5.87 -27.61 0.29
C ASP A 214 5.95 -26.73 1.55
N THR A 215 6.91 -25.81 1.63
CA THR A 215 7.16 -24.95 2.79
C THR A 215 7.54 -23.53 2.39
N TYR A 216 7.32 -22.58 3.31
CA TYR A 216 7.81 -21.22 3.17
C TYR A 216 9.35 -21.20 3.13
N MET A 217 9.91 -20.55 2.12
CA MET A 217 11.37 -20.48 1.89
C MET A 217 12.00 -19.14 2.32
N GLY A 218 11.20 -18.18 2.79
CA GLY A 218 11.67 -16.84 3.16
C GLY A 218 11.20 -15.75 2.20
N THR A 219 11.27 -14.50 2.66
CA THR A 219 10.80 -13.29 1.97
C THR A 219 11.59 -12.96 0.69
N ASN A 220 12.75 -13.60 0.49
CA ASN A 220 13.56 -13.41 -0.71
C ASN A 220 13.03 -14.18 -1.93
N PHE A 221 12.15 -15.16 -1.73
CA PHE A 221 11.69 -16.03 -2.78
C PHE A 221 10.48 -15.46 -3.51
N VAL A 222 10.60 -15.42 -4.84
CA VAL A 222 9.54 -15.06 -5.78
C VAL A 222 9.23 -16.28 -6.63
N TYR A 223 7.97 -16.66 -6.73
CA TYR A 223 7.53 -17.80 -7.54
C TYR A 223 6.97 -17.30 -8.86
N VAL A 224 7.27 -17.99 -9.96
CA VAL A 224 6.80 -17.60 -11.29
C VAL A 224 6.21 -18.80 -12.00
N ILE A 225 4.93 -18.72 -12.35
CA ILE A 225 4.34 -19.59 -13.35
C ILE A 225 4.43 -18.87 -14.70
N SER A 226 5.23 -19.41 -15.62
CA SER A 226 5.33 -18.91 -16.98
C SER A 226 4.55 -19.83 -17.93
N ILE A 227 3.63 -19.25 -18.70
CA ILE A 227 2.78 -19.97 -19.66
C ILE A 227 3.13 -19.50 -21.06
N THR A 228 3.65 -20.40 -21.88
CA THR A 228 4.03 -20.13 -23.27
C THR A 228 2.81 -19.87 -24.16
N PRO A 229 2.97 -19.27 -25.35
CA PRO A 229 1.87 -19.13 -26.32
C PRO A 229 1.19 -20.45 -26.71
N GLN A 230 1.89 -21.58 -26.56
CA GLN A 230 1.34 -22.93 -26.81
C GLN A 230 0.59 -23.50 -25.59
N GLY A 231 0.51 -22.77 -24.48
CA GLY A 231 -0.20 -23.15 -23.26
C GLY A 231 0.60 -24.01 -22.28
N PHE A 232 1.88 -24.27 -22.55
CA PHE A 232 2.74 -25.00 -21.60
C PHE A 232 3.10 -24.11 -20.42
N ALA A 233 2.79 -24.59 -19.21
CA ALA A 233 3.09 -23.91 -17.96
C ALA A 233 4.27 -24.56 -17.24
N SER A 234 5.16 -23.74 -16.68
CA SER A 234 6.25 -24.16 -15.80
C SER A 234 6.34 -23.26 -14.59
N LEU A 235 6.66 -23.83 -13.42
CA LEU A 235 6.94 -23.09 -12.19
C LEU A 235 8.45 -22.97 -11.96
N ALA A 236 8.92 -21.78 -11.64
CA ALA A 236 10.27 -21.51 -11.16
C ALA A 236 10.23 -20.71 -9.86
N ALA A 237 11.23 -20.90 -9.01
CA ALA A 237 11.46 -20.10 -7.80
C ALA A 237 12.75 -19.30 -7.96
N PHE A 238 12.67 -18.00 -7.68
CA PHE A 238 13.76 -17.06 -7.80
C PHE A 238 14.11 -16.52 -6.42
N ASP A 239 15.37 -16.68 -6.00
CA ASP A 239 15.86 -16.15 -4.74
C ASP A 239 16.63 -14.85 -5.01
N SER A 240 16.10 -13.74 -4.52
CA SER A 240 16.71 -12.41 -4.66
C SER A 240 17.99 -12.23 -3.84
N LYS A 241 18.27 -13.11 -2.87
CA LYS A 241 19.45 -13.07 -1.98
C LYS A 241 19.62 -11.75 -1.22
N LEU A 242 18.53 -10.99 -1.02
CA LEU A 242 18.58 -9.71 -0.31
C LEU A 242 18.85 -9.91 1.18
N ASN A 243 19.62 -9.00 1.77
CA ASN A 243 19.91 -8.96 3.20
C ASN A 243 20.10 -7.51 3.69
N PRO A 244 19.01 -6.72 3.75
CA PRO A 244 19.09 -5.32 4.14
C PRO A 244 19.39 -5.16 5.64
N PRO A 245 19.92 -4.00 6.06
CA PRO A 245 20.10 -3.66 7.46
C PRO A 245 18.75 -3.45 8.18
N ALA A 246 18.76 -3.55 9.50
CA ALA A 246 17.59 -3.28 10.35
C ALA A 246 17.30 -1.78 10.58
N THR A 247 18.08 -0.89 9.98
CA THR A 247 17.88 0.57 10.06
C THR A 247 16.91 1.05 9.00
N TYR A 248 16.22 2.16 9.26
CA TYR A 248 15.36 2.79 8.25
C TYR A 248 16.15 3.06 6.95
N PRO A 249 15.55 2.85 5.76
CA PRO A 249 16.24 3.06 4.49
C PRO A 249 16.80 4.47 4.35
N VAL A 250 18.05 4.57 3.90
CA VAL A 250 18.65 5.86 3.54
C VAL A 250 18.24 6.20 2.12
N LEU A 251 17.60 7.34 1.93
CA LEU A 251 17.20 7.81 0.60
C LEU A 251 18.44 8.10 -0.27
N PRO A 252 18.46 7.67 -1.54
CA PRO A 252 19.55 7.99 -2.45
C PRO A 252 19.55 9.50 -2.78
N PRO A 253 20.68 10.05 -3.25
CA PRO A 253 20.73 11.44 -3.73
C PRO A 253 19.73 11.72 -4.87
N PRO A 254 19.23 12.96 -5.04
CA PRO A 254 19.59 14.16 -4.27
C PRO A 254 18.92 14.23 -2.88
N PRO A 255 19.49 14.99 -1.93
CA PRO A 255 18.84 15.24 -0.65
C PRO A 255 17.52 16.01 -0.85
N ILE A 256 16.54 15.71 -0.01
CA ILE A 256 15.25 16.42 -0.02
C ILE A 256 15.44 17.81 0.56
N VAL A 257 14.95 18.81 -0.17
CA VAL A 257 15.05 20.22 0.21
C VAL A 257 13.91 20.58 1.15
N SER A 258 14.23 21.35 2.20
CA SER A 258 13.22 21.89 3.09
C SER A 258 12.62 23.19 2.56
N ALA A 259 11.33 23.39 2.76
CA ALA A 259 10.62 24.63 2.45
C ALA A 259 9.88 25.18 3.68
N SER A 260 9.55 26.48 3.63
CA SER A 260 8.70 27.14 4.61
C SER A 260 7.21 26.95 4.27
N CYS A 261 6.35 26.90 5.29
CA CYS A 261 4.90 26.82 5.12
C CYS A 261 4.34 28.14 4.57
N THR A 262 4.05 28.20 3.27
CA THR A 262 3.47 29.41 2.64
C THR A 262 2.31 29.10 1.70
N GLN A 263 1.78 27.87 1.73
CA GLN A 263 0.77 27.41 0.78
C GLN A 263 -0.65 27.84 1.17
N GLN A 264 -0.90 28.12 2.45
CA GLN A 264 -2.19 28.55 2.97
C GLN A 264 -2.04 29.75 3.90
N ASP A 265 -3.04 30.64 3.90
CA ASP A 265 -3.18 31.65 4.93
C ASP A 265 -3.45 30.99 6.28
N TYR A 266 -2.85 31.54 7.33
CA TYR A 266 -3.04 31.02 8.68
C TYR A 266 -4.47 31.21 9.17
N PHE A 267 -5.04 30.17 9.79
CA PHE A 267 -6.29 30.25 10.51
C PHE A 267 -6.20 29.53 11.86
N SER A 268 -7.05 29.95 12.81
CA SER A 268 -7.22 29.28 14.09
C SER A 268 -8.61 29.53 14.65
N TYR A 269 -9.25 28.48 15.13
CA TYR A 269 -10.56 28.50 15.79
C TYR A 269 -10.45 27.81 17.13
N THR A 270 -11.00 28.44 18.16
CA THR A 270 -11.11 27.86 19.50
C THR A 270 -12.55 27.99 19.97
N LEU A 271 -13.18 26.86 20.29
CA LEU A 271 -14.55 26.80 20.79
C LEU A 271 -14.53 26.20 22.20
N ILE A 272 -15.03 26.97 23.16
CA ILE A 272 -15.04 26.63 24.58
C ILE A 272 -16.48 26.41 25.03
N ASP A 273 -16.75 25.30 25.70
CA ASP A 273 -18.09 24.95 26.18
C ASP A 273 -18.73 26.09 27.00
N GLY A 274 -19.99 26.41 26.70
CA GLY A 274 -20.74 27.47 27.36
C GLY A 274 -20.38 28.90 26.96
N VAL A 275 -19.35 29.11 26.12
CA VAL A 275 -18.97 30.45 25.63
C VAL A 275 -19.66 30.72 24.30
N ASN A 276 -20.33 31.88 24.15
CA ASN A 276 -20.98 32.30 22.90
C ASN A 276 -21.98 31.28 22.32
N GLY A 277 -22.63 30.48 23.17
CA GLY A 277 -23.58 29.45 22.74
C GLY A 277 -22.94 28.16 22.23
N VAL A 278 -21.61 28.02 22.32
CA VAL A 278 -20.90 26.77 22.02
C VAL A 278 -21.35 25.68 22.99
N LYS A 279 -21.55 24.48 22.44
CA LYS A 279 -21.83 23.27 23.20
C LYS A 279 -20.95 22.13 22.71
N VAL A 280 -20.24 21.47 23.62
CA VAL A 280 -19.48 20.26 23.28
C VAL A 280 -20.43 19.16 22.78
N PRO A 281 -20.17 18.56 21.61
CA PRO A 281 -20.98 17.46 21.07
C PRO A 281 -21.04 16.27 22.02
N THR A 282 -22.17 15.56 22.01
CA THR A 282 -22.30 14.31 22.76
C THR A 282 -21.27 13.30 22.29
N GLY A 283 -20.56 12.68 23.23
CA GLY A 283 -19.57 11.66 22.94
C GLY A 283 -18.24 12.18 22.40
N ALA A 284 -18.00 13.50 22.43
CA ALA A 284 -16.71 14.07 22.03
C ALA A 284 -15.53 13.40 22.75
N ASN A 285 -14.47 13.11 22.01
CA ASN A 285 -13.21 12.63 22.56
C ASN A 285 -12.57 13.73 23.43
N THR A 286 -11.70 13.34 24.37
CA THR A 286 -10.99 14.28 25.25
C THR A 286 -9.49 13.99 25.28
N ASN A 287 -8.67 15.02 25.54
CA ASN A 287 -7.21 14.94 25.49
C ASN A 287 -6.69 14.36 24.16
N GLN A 288 -7.31 14.75 23.04
CA GLN A 288 -6.99 14.24 21.71
C GLN A 288 -6.26 15.31 20.91
N THR A 289 -5.27 14.90 20.13
CA THR A 289 -4.73 15.71 19.03
C THR A 289 -4.82 14.89 17.74
N VAL A 290 -5.29 15.47 16.66
CA VAL A 290 -5.32 14.85 15.33
C VAL A 290 -4.57 15.75 14.36
N TYR A 291 -3.50 15.21 13.77
CA TYR A 291 -2.78 15.84 12.67
C TYR A 291 -3.32 15.28 11.36
N LEU A 292 -3.87 16.17 10.54
CA LEU A 292 -4.43 15.88 9.23
C LEU A 292 -3.37 16.22 8.18
N ILE A 293 -2.93 15.23 7.41
CA ILE A 293 -1.98 15.42 6.32
C ILE A 293 -2.59 14.94 5.00
N ARG A 294 -2.36 15.69 3.94
CA ARG A 294 -2.74 15.25 2.60
C ARG A 294 -1.89 14.05 2.20
N HIS A 295 -2.47 13.13 1.42
CA HIS A 295 -1.70 12.10 0.74
C HIS A 295 -0.57 12.69 -0.13
N ALA A 296 0.43 11.88 -0.47
CA ALA A 296 1.56 12.30 -1.28
C ALA A 296 1.15 12.67 -2.73
N GLU A 297 2.07 13.31 -3.46
CA GLU A 297 1.85 13.83 -4.83
C GLU A 297 1.25 12.78 -5.78
N ALA A 298 0.09 13.09 -6.34
CA ALA A 298 -0.69 12.17 -7.16
C ALA A 298 -0.54 12.42 -8.66
N HIS A 299 -0.22 13.65 -9.08
CA HIS A 299 -0.62 14.10 -10.42
C HIS A 299 0.54 14.77 -11.18
N PRO A 300 1.05 14.14 -12.27
CA PRO A 300 1.84 14.84 -13.27
C PRO A 300 1.04 15.92 -14.02
N THR A 301 -0.29 15.77 -14.06
CA THR A 301 -1.29 16.67 -14.66
C THR A 301 -2.62 16.48 -13.93
N ASP A 302 -3.49 17.50 -13.90
CA ASP A 302 -4.80 17.46 -13.22
C ASP A 302 -5.73 16.30 -13.65
N SER A 303 -5.50 15.69 -14.82
CA SER A 303 -6.30 14.58 -15.35
C SER A 303 -5.66 13.19 -15.19
N PHE A 304 -4.45 13.10 -14.64
CA PHE A 304 -3.79 11.81 -14.42
C PHE A 304 -4.22 11.28 -13.06
N GLU A 305 -4.86 10.14 -12.98
CA GLU A 305 -5.10 9.45 -11.72
C GLU A 305 -5.14 7.96 -11.99
N ASP A 306 -4.51 7.19 -11.11
CA ASP A 306 -4.40 5.74 -11.21
C ASP A 306 -4.63 5.04 -9.85
N GLY A 307 -5.08 5.82 -8.86
CA GLY A 307 -5.35 5.42 -7.48
C GLY A 307 -4.12 5.44 -6.58
N ASN A 308 -2.93 5.67 -7.16
CA ASN A 308 -1.65 5.67 -6.49
C ASN A 308 -1.03 7.08 -6.49
N PHE A 309 0.12 7.25 -5.82
CA PHE A 309 0.98 8.42 -6.00
C PHE A 309 2.07 8.13 -7.02
N VAL A 310 2.71 9.17 -7.58
CA VAL A 310 3.82 9.02 -8.53
C VAL A 310 5.19 9.03 -7.84
N GLY A 311 6.27 8.91 -8.61
CA GLY A 311 7.65 8.91 -8.10
C GLY A 311 7.99 10.02 -7.09
N ALA A 312 7.54 11.26 -7.33
CA ALA A 312 7.70 12.36 -6.37
C ALA A 312 7.00 12.09 -5.03
N GLY A 313 5.82 11.46 -5.06
CA GLY A 313 5.09 11.05 -3.87
C GLY A 313 5.85 10.02 -3.03
N GLN A 314 6.59 9.10 -3.66
CA GLN A 314 7.44 8.14 -2.92
C GLN A 314 8.56 8.85 -2.15
N TRP A 315 9.18 9.86 -2.75
CA TRP A 315 10.19 10.67 -2.06
C TRP A 315 9.59 11.36 -0.84
N ARG A 316 8.39 11.94 -0.95
CA ARG A 316 7.68 12.52 0.19
C ARG A 316 7.39 11.46 1.26
N ALA A 317 6.72 10.36 0.89
CA ALA A 317 6.31 9.29 1.82
C ALA A 317 7.49 8.68 2.59
N LEU A 318 8.60 8.35 1.92
CA LEU A 318 9.80 7.83 2.56
C LEU A 318 10.58 8.89 3.37
N SER A 319 10.33 10.18 3.13
CA SER A 319 10.96 11.27 3.89
C SER A 319 10.18 11.68 5.13
N LEU A 320 8.87 11.38 5.19
CA LEU A 320 8.02 11.74 6.34
C LEU A 320 8.63 11.37 7.70
N PRO A 321 9.23 10.17 7.93
CA PRO A 321 9.89 9.86 9.20
C PRO A 321 10.98 10.84 9.62
N ASN A 322 11.64 11.49 8.66
CA ASN A 322 12.72 12.43 8.91
C ASN A 322 12.21 13.88 9.04
N PHE A 323 11.09 14.22 8.42
CA PHE A 323 10.57 15.60 8.39
C PHE A 323 9.50 15.84 9.46
N LEU A 324 8.56 14.92 9.64
CA LEU A 324 7.42 15.09 10.52
C LEU A 324 7.81 15.29 12.00
N PRO A 325 8.83 14.60 12.58
CA PRO A 325 9.27 14.89 13.94
C PRO A 325 9.78 16.32 14.14
N TYR A 326 10.37 16.95 13.11
CA TYR A 326 10.77 18.35 13.17
C TYR A 326 9.59 19.29 13.04
N ALA A 327 8.65 19.00 12.14
CA ALA A 327 7.40 19.74 11.98
C ALA A 327 6.59 19.77 13.29
N LEU A 328 6.59 18.66 14.03
CA LEU A 328 5.85 18.51 15.28
C LEU A 328 6.67 18.88 16.53
N ARG A 329 7.82 19.55 16.38
CA ARG A 329 8.67 19.90 17.54
C ARG A 329 7.89 20.74 18.56
N GLY A 330 7.85 20.27 19.80
CA GLY A 330 7.10 20.92 20.88
C GLY A 330 5.60 20.59 20.89
N GLN A 331 5.14 19.74 19.99
CA GLN A 331 3.81 19.14 20.00
C GLN A 331 3.88 17.68 20.45
N PRO A 332 2.76 17.07 20.89
CA PRO A 332 2.71 15.63 21.15
C PRO A 332 3.03 14.82 19.90
N SER A 333 3.85 13.78 20.04
CA SER A 333 4.12 12.82 18.96
C SER A 333 2.91 11.92 18.71
N PRO A 334 2.63 11.54 17.44
CA PRO A 334 1.60 10.53 17.13
C PRO A 334 1.81 9.23 17.91
N THR A 335 0.71 8.71 18.46
CA THR A 335 0.63 7.43 19.16
C THR A 335 -0.05 6.36 18.30
N VAL A 336 -0.79 6.77 17.27
CA VAL A 336 -1.49 5.90 16.33
C VAL A 336 -1.59 6.56 14.95
N VAL A 337 -1.60 5.74 13.91
CA VAL A 337 -1.81 6.16 12.52
C VAL A 337 -3.15 5.63 12.03
N TYR A 338 -3.92 6.48 11.35
CA TYR A 338 -5.10 6.11 10.59
C TYR A 338 -4.96 6.57 9.14
N SER A 339 -5.60 5.83 8.23
CA SER A 339 -5.78 6.24 6.84
C SER A 339 -7.02 5.59 6.26
N ILE A 340 -7.43 6.04 5.07
CA ILE A 340 -8.42 5.37 4.24
C ILE A 340 -8.00 3.93 3.94
N ASP A 341 -8.95 3.00 4.02
CA ASP A 341 -8.78 1.62 3.52
C ASP A 341 -8.45 1.62 2.01
N PRO A 342 -7.26 1.12 1.59
CA PRO A 342 -6.84 1.15 0.20
C PRO A 342 -7.73 0.34 -0.74
N ALA A 343 -8.58 -0.56 -0.20
CA ALA A 343 -9.55 -1.32 -0.98
C ALA A 343 -10.78 -0.50 -1.40
N GLN A 344 -10.97 0.72 -0.87
CA GLN A 344 -12.03 1.61 -1.34
C GLN A 344 -11.77 2.07 -2.78
N SER A 345 -12.86 2.37 -3.48
CA SER A 345 -12.86 2.76 -4.88
C SER A 345 -12.68 4.27 -5.03
N PHE A 346 -11.92 4.70 -6.03
CA PHE A 346 -11.93 6.06 -6.55
C PHE A 346 -12.38 6.05 -8.01
N THR A 347 -13.31 6.94 -8.37
CA THR A 347 -13.91 7.02 -9.71
C THR A 347 -13.56 8.35 -10.34
N LEU A 348 -12.88 8.34 -11.49
CA LEU A 348 -12.46 9.57 -12.19
C LEU A 348 -13.29 9.90 -13.41
N ALA A 349 -13.83 8.86 -14.03
CA ALA A 349 -14.64 8.91 -15.23
C ALA A 349 -15.47 7.63 -15.30
N ALA A 350 -16.52 7.62 -16.12
CA ALA A 350 -17.46 6.51 -16.23
C ALA A 350 -16.84 5.15 -16.60
N ASP A 351 -15.58 5.14 -17.05
CA ASP A 351 -14.83 3.98 -17.54
C ASP A 351 -13.48 3.74 -16.84
N PHE A 352 -13.09 4.58 -15.87
CA PHE A 352 -11.81 4.43 -15.17
C PHE A 352 -11.97 4.56 -13.66
N SER A 353 -11.73 3.43 -13.01
CA SER A 353 -12.08 3.16 -11.63
C SER A 353 -10.97 2.29 -11.05
N VAL A 354 -10.41 2.70 -9.92
CA VAL A 354 -9.18 2.15 -9.34
C VAL A 354 -9.27 2.03 -7.83
N SER A 355 -8.45 1.15 -7.24
CA SER A 355 -8.28 1.11 -5.78
C SER A 355 -7.57 2.37 -5.29
N TYR A 356 -8.01 2.92 -4.15
CA TYR A 356 -7.52 4.20 -3.65
C TYR A 356 -6.39 4.03 -2.61
N VAL A 357 -5.23 3.65 -3.10
CA VAL A 357 -4.11 3.19 -2.26
C VAL A 357 -3.24 4.33 -1.71
N ARG A 358 -3.28 5.47 -2.39
CA ARG A 358 -2.37 6.60 -2.17
C ARG A 358 -2.34 7.13 -0.73
N PRO A 359 -3.48 7.37 -0.04
CA PRO A 359 -3.44 7.92 1.33
C PRO A 359 -2.72 6.99 2.29
N SER A 360 -3.04 5.69 2.22
CA SER A 360 -2.52 4.74 3.18
C SER A 360 -1.03 4.47 2.99
N LEU A 361 -0.58 4.45 1.74
CA LEU A 361 0.84 4.29 1.42
C LEU A 361 1.67 5.54 1.71
N THR A 362 1.04 6.72 1.83
CA THR A 362 1.74 7.96 2.17
C THR A 362 2.33 7.89 3.58
N VAL A 363 1.54 7.46 4.57
CA VAL A 363 1.95 7.41 5.99
C VAL A 363 2.54 6.08 6.43
N LEU A 364 2.42 5.03 5.60
CA LEU A 364 2.97 3.72 5.91
C LEU A 364 4.46 3.77 6.33
N PRO A 365 5.37 4.48 5.62
CA PRO A 365 6.76 4.54 6.04
C PRO A 365 6.97 5.25 7.39
N TYR A 366 6.11 6.23 7.73
CA TYR A 366 6.12 6.88 9.06
C TYR A 366 5.69 5.93 10.17
N ALA A 367 4.62 5.16 9.96
CA ALA A 367 4.16 4.15 10.90
C ALA A 367 5.25 3.09 11.17
N ILE A 368 5.91 2.62 10.11
CA ILE A 368 7.02 1.65 10.18
C ILE A 368 8.19 2.21 10.98
N ALA A 369 8.67 3.41 10.62
CA ALA A 369 9.86 4.00 11.23
C ALA A 369 9.73 4.25 12.74
N ASN A 370 8.51 4.55 13.17
CA ASN A 370 8.19 4.90 14.56
C ASN A 370 7.53 3.75 15.34
N ASN A 371 7.41 2.57 14.73
CA ASN A 371 6.72 1.41 15.30
C ASN A 371 5.33 1.75 15.87
N LEU A 372 4.51 2.44 15.07
CA LEU A 372 3.18 2.87 15.48
C LEU A 372 2.10 1.89 15.05
N PRO A 373 1.08 1.64 15.89
CA PRO A 373 -0.17 1.01 15.48
C PRO A 373 -0.75 1.72 14.25
N TYR A 374 -1.14 0.95 13.24
CA TYR A 374 -1.70 1.47 12.00
C TYR A 374 -3.06 0.82 11.72
N TYR A 375 -4.12 1.63 11.73
CA TYR A 375 -5.48 1.23 11.42
C TYR A 375 -5.98 1.86 10.13
N LEU A 376 -7.01 1.24 9.54
CA LEU A 376 -7.71 1.75 8.37
C LEU A 376 -9.14 2.14 8.73
N VAL A 377 -9.59 3.24 8.13
CA VAL A 377 -11.01 3.64 8.16
C VAL A 377 -11.73 2.85 7.08
N ALA A 378 -12.34 1.75 7.49
CA ALA A 378 -13.01 0.78 6.61
C ALA A 378 -14.51 0.65 6.90
N GLY A 379 -15.03 1.25 7.98
CA GLY A 379 -16.40 1.06 8.45
C GLY A 379 -17.46 1.92 7.75
N PHE A 380 -17.05 2.85 6.89
CA PHE A 380 -17.95 3.67 6.08
C PHE A 380 -17.28 4.07 4.77
N TYR A 381 -18.11 4.36 3.77
CA TYR A 381 -17.65 4.77 2.45
C TYR A 381 -17.14 6.21 2.50
N ILE A 382 -15.93 6.45 2.00
CA ILE A 382 -15.33 7.78 2.02
C ILE A 382 -15.94 8.72 0.98
N GLY A 383 -16.57 8.21 -0.08
CA GLY A 383 -17.38 8.98 -1.02
C GLY A 383 -16.76 10.22 -1.62
N GLU A 384 -17.64 11.06 -2.16
CA GLU A 384 -17.27 12.37 -2.69
C GLU A 384 -17.12 13.36 -1.53
N ALA A 385 -16.12 14.25 -1.61
CA ALA A 385 -15.90 15.28 -0.60
C ALA A 385 -17.13 16.19 -0.40
N THR A 386 -17.97 16.35 -1.43
CA THR A 386 -19.19 17.17 -1.35
C THR A 386 -20.35 16.51 -0.62
N ASP A 387 -20.26 15.22 -0.28
CA ASP A 387 -21.31 14.52 0.46
C ASP A 387 -21.26 14.89 1.97
N PRO A 388 -22.27 15.56 2.53
CA PRO A 388 -22.29 15.90 3.95
C PRO A 388 -22.30 14.68 4.88
N GLY A 389 -22.82 13.53 4.42
CA GLY A 389 -22.82 12.28 5.19
C GLY A 389 -21.41 11.72 5.42
N VAL A 390 -20.49 11.95 4.48
CA VAL A 390 -19.07 11.59 4.61
C VAL A 390 -18.40 12.43 5.69
N ALA A 391 -18.63 13.75 5.69
CA ALA A 391 -18.09 14.65 6.70
C ALA A 391 -18.61 14.30 8.11
N GLU A 392 -19.90 14.00 8.21
CA GLU A 392 -20.52 13.50 9.45
C GLU A 392 -19.89 12.19 9.92
N ALA A 393 -19.82 11.17 9.06
CA ALA A 393 -19.26 9.86 9.41
C ALA A 393 -17.80 9.97 9.84
N THR A 394 -17.01 10.76 9.11
CA THR A 394 -15.59 11.01 9.41
C THR A 394 -15.43 11.76 10.74
N SER A 395 -16.27 12.76 11.01
CA SER A 395 -16.26 13.48 12.29
C SER A 395 -16.66 12.58 13.46
N ASN A 396 -17.70 11.77 13.28
CA ASN A 396 -18.18 10.82 14.29
C ASN A 396 -17.16 9.71 14.58
N PHE A 397 -16.32 9.39 13.61
CA PHE A 397 -15.23 8.43 13.77
C PHE A 397 -14.03 9.03 14.50
N LEU A 398 -13.59 10.23 14.09
CA LEU A 398 -12.33 10.81 14.57
C LEU A 398 -12.50 11.57 15.90
N PHE A 399 -13.59 12.32 16.06
CA PHE A 399 -13.71 13.34 17.11
C PHE A 399 -14.76 13.01 18.16
N THR A 400 -15.57 11.96 17.94
CA THR A 400 -16.51 11.44 18.93
C THR A 400 -16.36 9.93 19.07
N ASN A 401 -17.05 9.34 20.05
CA ASN A 401 -17.14 7.90 20.24
C ASN A 401 -18.40 7.29 19.58
N LEU A 402 -19.11 8.05 18.74
CA LEU A 402 -20.37 7.64 18.15
C LEU A 402 -20.20 6.55 17.08
N ALA A 403 -19.02 6.45 16.46
CA ALA A 403 -18.67 5.35 15.57
C ALA A 403 -18.13 4.09 16.28
N GLY A 404 -18.19 4.04 17.62
CA GLY A 404 -17.68 2.92 18.41
C GLY A 404 -16.15 2.88 18.57
N VAL A 405 -15.45 3.90 18.08
CA VAL A 405 -14.00 4.09 18.27
C VAL A 405 -13.76 5.18 19.30
N ASN A 406 -12.94 4.92 20.32
CA ASN A 406 -12.56 5.93 21.31
C ASN A 406 -11.11 6.33 21.09
N LEU A 407 -10.90 7.59 20.71
CA LEU A 407 -9.58 8.16 20.46
C LEU A 407 -9.20 9.20 21.53
N SER A 408 -9.86 9.19 22.69
CA SER A 408 -9.46 10.01 23.83
C SER A 408 -8.07 9.62 24.33
N ASN A 409 -7.28 10.60 24.74
CA ASN A 409 -5.87 10.46 25.13
C ASN A 409 -4.94 9.95 24.01
N GLN A 410 -5.37 10.03 22.74
CA GLN A 410 -4.54 9.66 21.59
C GLN A 410 -4.03 10.91 20.86
N THR A 411 -2.84 10.77 20.28
CA THR A 411 -2.35 11.67 19.23
C THR A 411 -2.41 10.90 17.92
N VAL A 412 -3.30 11.29 17.03
CA VAL A 412 -3.57 10.60 15.76
C VAL A 412 -2.84 11.31 14.63
N LEU A 413 -2.12 10.56 13.81
CA LEU A 413 -1.72 11.00 12.47
C LEU A 413 -2.70 10.42 11.45
N LEU A 414 -3.35 11.27 10.67
CA LEU A 414 -4.32 10.88 9.64
C LEU A 414 -3.85 11.32 8.27
N ALA A 415 -3.63 10.36 7.36
CA ALA A 415 -3.51 10.65 5.93
C ALA A 415 -4.84 10.47 5.20
N TRP A 416 -5.19 11.43 4.34
CA TRP A 416 -6.49 11.45 3.67
C TRP A 416 -6.45 12.16 2.30
N GLU A 417 -7.58 12.13 1.60
CA GLU A 417 -7.88 12.99 0.44
C GLU A 417 -8.19 14.42 0.91
N HIS A 418 -7.42 15.42 0.45
CA HIS A 418 -7.47 16.77 1.03
C HIS A 418 -8.81 17.45 0.86
N GLU A 419 -9.54 17.12 -0.20
CA GLU A 419 -10.85 17.72 -0.48
C GLU A 419 -11.88 17.43 0.63
N HIS A 420 -11.69 16.38 1.42
CA HIS A 420 -12.57 16.03 2.54
C HIS A 420 -12.29 16.84 3.81
N TYR A 421 -11.12 17.48 3.95
CA TYR A 421 -10.80 18.22 5.17
C TYR A 421 -11.64 19.50 5.34
N PRO A 422 -11.84 20.36 4.33
CA PRO A 422 -12.70 21.52 4.46
C PRO A 422 -14.14 21.19 4.92
N PRO A 423 -14.88 20.25 4.30
CA PRO A 423 -16.21 19.88 4.76
C PRO A 423 -16.18 19.18 6.12
N LEU A 424 -15.17 18.36 6.44
CA LEU A 424 -14.99 17.76 7.76
C LEU A 424 -14.87 18.82 8.87
N ILE A 425 -13.98 19.81 8.70
CA ILE A 425 -13.81 20.88 9.69
C ILE A 425 -15.06 21.76 9.78
N THR A 426 -15.71 22.02 8.65
CA THR A 426 -16.98 22.75 8.63
C THR A 426 -18.04 22.04 9.46
N TYR A 427 -18.22 20.74 9.24
CA TYR A 427 -19.16 19.91 10.01
C TYR A 427 -18.78 19.88 11.50
N LEU A 428 -17.50 19.71 11.81
CA LEU A 428 -17.02 19.70 13.19
C LEU A 428 -17.35 21.01 13.91
N LEU A 429 -17.06 22.18 13.30
CA LEU A 429 -17.39 23.48 13.89
C LEU A 429 -18.91 23.65 14.09
N GLN A 430 -19.72 23.23 13.11
CA GLN A 430 -21.18 23.26 13.21
C GLN A 430 -21.72 22.37 14.33
N SER A 431 -21.10 21.20 14.56
CA SER A 431 -21.49 20.30 15.66
C SER A 431 -21.33 20.95 17.04
N TYR A 432 -20.45 21.94 17.17
CA TYR A 432 -20.26 22.76 18.37
C TYR A 432 -21.22 23.95 18.48
N GLY A 433 -22.13 24.14 17.51
CA GLY A 433 -23.12 25.23 17.50
C GLY A 433 -22.75 26.46 16.66
N VAL A 434 -21.65 26.40 15.87
CA VAL A 434 -21.28 27.50 14.95
C VAL A 434 -22.25 27.53 13.77
N THR A 435 -23.04 28.60 13.65
CA THR A 435 -24.09 28.73 12.61
C THR A 435 -23.55 29.14 11.24
N VAL A 436 -22.51 29.97 11.22
CA VAL A 436 -21.82 30.38 10.00
C VAL A 436 -20.34 30.06 10.20
N PRO A 437 -19.90 28.84 9.85
CA PRO A 437 -18.48 28.57 9.80
C PRO A 437 -17.83 29.54 8.79
N PRO A 438 -16.59 29.95 9.04
CA PRO A 438 -15.82 30.79 8.10
C PRO A 438 -15.88 30.20 6.70
N THR A 439 -15.95 31.07 5.69
CA THR A 439 -15.97 30.70 4.27
C THR A 439 -14.94 29.59 4.01
N ALA A 440 -15.44 28.47 3.48
CA ALA A 440 -14.76 27.19 3.29
C ALA A 440 -13.25 27.33 3.16
N PHE A 441 -12.50 26.76 4.11
CA PHE A 441 -11.04 26.69 4.07
C PHE A 441 -10.64 25.95 2.79
N PRO A 442 -10.24 26.61 1.69
CA PRO A 442 -9.85 25.84 0.52
C PRO A 442 -8.51 25.18 0.87
N TRP A 443 -8.39 23.86 0.69
CA TRP A 443 -7.09 23.20 0.68
C TRP A 443 -6.56 23.27 -0.77
N PRO A 444 -5.52 24.05 -1.07
CA PRO A 444 -5.07 24.23 -2.45
C PRO A 444 -4.61 22.92 -3.08
N GLN A 445 -4.94 22.72 -4.36
CA GLN A 445 -4.58 21.49 -5.10
C GLN A 445 -3.07 21.23 -5.18
N THR A 446 -2.23 22.26 -5.02
CA THR A 446 -0.76 22.15 -5.02
C THR A 446 -0.16 22.06 -3.61
N ASP A 447 -0.99 22.15 -2.56
CA ASP A 447 -0.53 22.09 -1.18
C ASP A 447 -0.49 20.64 -0.69
N TYR A 448 0.71 20.10 -0.60
CA TYR A 448 0.99 18.78 -0.04
C TYR A 448 1.68 18.86 1.32
N ASP A 449 1.95 20.07 1.82
CA ASP A 449 2.89 20.29 2.91
C ASP A 449 2.21 20.73 4.21
N THR A 450 1.11 21.49 4.11
CA THR A 450 0.39 21.98 5.29
C THR A 450 -0.18 20.83 6.12
N ILE A 451 -0.10 20.97 7.44
CA ILE A 451 -0.70 20.06 8.42
C ILE A 451 -1.81 20.83 9.13
N TRP A 452 -3.05 20.35 9.01
CA TRP A 452 -4.12 20.85 9.87
C TRP A 452 -4.11 20.10 11.19
N THR A 453 -4.27 20.84 12.28
CA THR A 453 -4.23 20.30 13.64
C THR A 453 -5.59 20.53 14.30
N VAL A 454 -6.22 19.44 14.74
CA VAL A 454 -7.43 19.46 15.57
C VAL A 454 -7.07 19.01 16.98
N LYS A 455 -7.46 19.76 18.01
CA LYS A 455 -7.24 19.43 19.42
C LYS A 455 -8.55 19.45 20.19
N LEU A 456 -8.76 18.43 21.01
CA LEU A 456 -9.82 18.34 22.01
C LEU A 456 -9.16 18.27 23.38
N ASP A 457 -9.43 19.25 24.24
CA ASP A 457 -8.84 19.27 25.59
C ASP A 457 -9.55 18.30 26.56
N ALA A 458 -9.23 18.40 27.85
CA ALA A 458 -9.81 17.54 28.88
C ALA A 458 -11.32 17.75 29.09
N GLN A 459 -11.88 18.86 28.61
CA GLN A 459 -13.30 19.19 28.66
C GLN A 459 -13.99 18.96 27.30
N GLY A 460 -13.24 18.58 26.27
CA GLY A 460 -13.74 18.47 24.90
C GLY A 460 -13.84 19.81 24.19
N ASN A 461 -13.21 20.88 24.70
CA ASN A 461 -13.12 22.15 23.98
C ASN A 461 -12.26 21.95 22.72
N LEU A 462 -12.69 22.56 21.63
CA LEU A 462 -12.10 22.36 20.31
C LEU A 462 -11.09 23.47 20.00
N THR A 463 -9.95 23.11 19.43
CA THR A 463 -9.08 24.02 18.67
C THR A 463 -8.74 23.43 17.32
N VAL A 464 -8.89 24.21 16.23
CA VAL A 464 -8.49 23.83 14.87
C VAL A 464 -7.60 24.91 14.27
N ASN A 465 -6.45 24.56 13.70
CA ASN A 465 -5.57 25.50 13.00
C ASN A 465 -4.71 24.80 11.94
N ASN A 466 -4.01 25.59 11.11
CA ASN A 466 -3.05 25.12 10.11
C ASN A 466 -1.63 25.69 10.35
N ALA A 467 -1.21 25.77 11.62
CA ALA A 467 0.07 26.38 11.99
C ALA A 467 1.32 25.59 11.57
N LEU A 468 1.15 24.31 11.21
CA LEU A 468 2.24 23.37 11.00
C LEU A 468 2.33 22.99 9.51
N CYS A 469 3.53 22.60 9.07
CA CYS A 469 3.73 21.94 7.80
C CYS A 469 4.86 20.92 7.91
N GLU A 470 4.88 19.92 7.03
CA GLU A 470 5.92 18.88 6.97
C GLU A 470 7.30 19.51 6.67
N GLY A 471 7.32 20.59 5.89
CA GLY A 471 8.52 21.33 5.52
C GLY A 471 9.27 20.72 4.34
N ILE A 472 8.60 19.96 3.48
CA ILE A 472 9.15 19.33 2.28
C ILE A 472 8.84 20.22 1.06
N ASP A 473 9.87 20.62 0.31
CA ASP A 473 9.71 21.33 -0.95
C ASP A 473 9.20 20.40 -2.06
N SER A 474 7.87 20.33 -2.25
CA SER A 474 7.22 19.54 -3.31
C SER A 474 7.80 19.79 -4.69
N ALA A 475 8.10 21.05 -5.03
CA ALA A 475 8.53 21.42 -6.37
C ALA A 475 9.96 20.93 -6.67
N SER A 476 10.74 20.67 -5.64
CA SER A 476 12.11 20.13 -5.75
C SER A 476 12.17 18.60 -5.84
N LEU A 477 11.07 17.89 -5.56
CA LEU A 477 11.07 16.43 -5.49
C LEU A 477 11.39 15.82 -6.88
N PRO A 478 12.25 14.79 -6.94
CA PRO A 478 12.53 14.13 -8.21
C PRO A 478 11.27 13.46 -8.78
N LYS A 479 11.05 13.62 -10.09
CA LYS A 479 9.88 13.07 -10.78
C LYS A 479 9.84 11.54 -10.81
N THR A 480 11.01 10.90 -10.88
CA THR A 480 11.14 9.44 -10.86
C THR A 480 11.27 8.94 -9.44
N ALA A 481 10.76 7.73 -9.15
CA ALA A 481 10.93 7.09 -7.84
C ALA A 481 12.42 6.92 -7.46
N PRO A 482 12.75 6.93 -6.15
CA PRO A 482 14.10 6.63 -5.66
C PRO A 482 14.55 5.25 -6.13
N LYS A 483 15.84 5.10 -6.44
CA LYS A 483 16.43 3.83 -6.90
C LYS A 483 17.31 3.25 -5.79
N PHE A 484 16.93 2.07 -5.30
CA PHE A 484 17.62 1.33 -4.23
C PHE A 484 18.42 0.15 -4.79
#